data_AF-A0A6P8V9I1-F1
#
_entry.id   AF-A0A6P8V9I1-F1
#
_cell.length_a   1.000
_cell.length_b   1.000
_cell.length_c   1.000
_cell.angle_alpha   90.00
_cell.angle_beta   90.00
_cell.angle_gamma   90.00
#
_symmetry.space_group_name_H-M   'P 1'
#
loop_
_entity.id
_entity.type
_entity.pdbx_description
1 polymer ?
#
loop_
_entity_poly.entity_id
_entity_poly.type
_entity_poly.pdbx_seq_one_letter_code
_entity_poly.pdbx_strand_id
1 'polypeptide(L)'
;MLQLPEALSQAGLQFSGATEEDFDEIMGMSQGIHGGLDHLPTIYMDWLQETNRTVILARKQGKVIALESVFVIDDGETMLVQALRVAPQERGKGVAGVLQRFCSDLVKSKFPDVKVTRLTREDQLGPKDFQKYRLITKQGILLVRFRAEELKLRLSDLGLGDIQSSLSTSFKTPPVRLDNTAVRRLYLTSDRMLGVLPNATIIQDWQPFKLLPSNMAILLKKDIDWMVDDVANPTVTSLCTFPFRVPIGDDCRYYLNIDMFGKELDPVRQQFLCHLQRHTATLKGHVMCQVFLDPPLWKPMVEFCLNILNVELVKEYTEQYVLESDVI
;
A
#
# COMPACT_ATOMS: atom_id res chain seq x y z
N MET A 1 19.73 -10.06 -22.08
CA MET A 1 19.13 -8.90 -22.79
C MET A 1 17.70 -9.25 -23.13
N LEU A 2 16.74 -8.62 -22.48
CA LEU A 2 15.32 -8.78 -22.77
C LEU A 2 15.00 -8.10 -24.11
N GLN A 3 14.50 -8.86 -25.09
CA GLN A 3 13.88 -8.28 -26.29
C GLN A 3 12.47 -7.82 -25.91
N LEU A 4 12.32 -6.51 -25.73
CA LEU A 4 11.00 -5.88 -25.69
C LEU A 4 10.37 -6.01 -27.09
N PRO A 5 9.05 -6.19 -27.20
CA PRO A 5 8.36 -6.05 -28.47
C PRO A 5 8.73 -4.70 -29.09
N GLU A 6 9.00 -4.66 -30.39
CA GLU A 6 9.10 -3.40 -31.16
C GLU A 6 7.72 -2.71 -31.10
N ALA A 7 7.46 -1.97 -30.03
CA ALA A 7 6.23 -1.22 -29.94
C ALA A 7 6.28 -0.06 -30.93
N LEU A 8 5.32 -0.15 -31.85
CA LEU A 8 4.85 0.90 -32.72
C LEU A 8 4.96 2.26 -32.01
N SER A 9 5.72 3.15 -32.62
CA SER A 9 5.74 4.60 -32.38
C SER A 9 4.32 5.17 -32.55
N GLN A 10 3.45 4.97 -31.57
CA GLN A 10 2.24 5.76 -31.43
C GLN A 10 2.65 7.04 -30.69
N ALA A 11 2.53 8.18 -31.40
CA ALA A 11 2.83 9.52 -30.90
C ALA A 11 4.31 9.88 -30.64
N GLY A 12 5.28 9.16 -31.24
CA GLY A 12 6.71 9.49 -31.11
C GLY A 12 7.31 9.15 -29.74
N LEU A 13 6.67 8.23 -29.01
CA LEU A 13 7.15 7.69 -27.74
C LEU A 13 7.97 6.42 -27.99
N GLN A 14 9.05 6.27 -27.22
CA GLN A 14 9.87 5.07 -27.15
C GLN A 14 9.65 4.41 -25.79
N PHE A 15 9.56 3.09 -25.74
CA PHE A 15 9.39 2.35 -24.49
C PHE A 15 10.63 1.52 -24.18
N SER A 16 11.04 1.50 -22.91
CA SER A 16 12.15 0.69 -22.44
C SER A 16 11.88 0.15 -21.04
N GLY A 17 12.56 -0.94 -20.67
CA GLY A 17 12.65 -1.35 -19.27
C GLY A 17 13.50 -0.35 -18.50
N ALA A 18 13.15 -0.10 -17.24
CA ALA A 18 13.92 0.74 -16.35
C ALA A 18 15.17 0.02 -15.84
N THR A 19 16.21 0.79 -15.59
CA THR A 19 17.51 0.36 -15.10
C THR A 19 17.95 1.21 -13.90
N GLU A 20 19.02 0.82 -13.22
CA GLU A 20 19.56 1.60 -12.10
C GLU A 20 19.99 3.02 -12.54
N GLU A 21 20.47 3.17 -13.78
CA GLU A 21 20.92 4.45 -14.35
C GLU A 21 19.77 5.46 -14.55
N ASP A 22 18.54 4.97 -14.65
CA ASP A 22 17.36 5.82 -14.86
C ASP A 22 16.86 6.49 -13.58
N PHE A 23 17.42 6.12 -12.41
CA PHE A 23 16.94 6.55 -11.10
C PHE A 23 16.81 8.06 -10.98
N ASP A 24 17.87 8.81 -11.28
CA ASP A 24 17.90 10.27 -11.13
C ASP A 24 16.86 10.97 -12.03
N GLU A 25 16.69 10.47 -13.26
CA GLU A 25 15.73 11.02 -14.21
C GLU A 25 14.28 10.77 -13.77
N ILE A 26 14.01 9.57 -13.25
CA ILE A 26 12.72 9.19 -12.66
C ILE A 26 12.42 10.04 -11.42
N MET A 27 13.39 10.24 -10.54
CA MET A 27 13.22 11.06 -9.33
C MET A 27 13.00 12.53 -9.67
N GLY A 28 13.68 13.04 -10.70
CA GLY A 28 13.43 14.39 -11.24
C GLY A 28 12.00 14.57 -11.73
N MET A 29 11.42 13.58 -12.42
CA MET A 29 10.01 13.59 -12.81
C MET A 29 9.05 13.53 -11.61
N SER A 30 9.51 12.95 -10.50
CA SER A 30 8.71 12.65 -9.32
C SER A 30 8.71 13.75 -8.26
N GLN A 31 9.44 14.85 -8.51
CA GLN A 31 9.53 15.96 -7.58
C GLN A 31 8.14 16.55 -7.26
N GLY A 32 7.80 16.59 -5.96
CA GLY A 32 6.53 17.13 -5.46
C GLY A 32 5.32 16.18 -5.59
N ILE A 33 5.50 14.95 -6.05
CA ILE A 33 4.44 13.93 -6.03
C ILE A 33 4.18 13.49 -4.58
N HIS A 34 2.90 13.25 -4.24
CA HIS A 34 2.44 12.83 -2.91
C HIS A 34 2.89 13.74 -1.74
N GLY A 35 3.12 15.04 -2.00
CA GLY A 35 3.55 15.98 -0.95
C GLY A 35 4.93 15.64 -0.35
N GLY A 36 5.78 14.92 -1.09
CA GLY A 36 7.09 14.47 -0.63
C GLY A 36 7.09 13.08 0.02
N LEU A 37 5.93 12.46 0.22
CA LEU A 37 5.77 11.09 0.76
C LEU A 37 5.96 10.02 -0.32
N ASP A 38 6.84 10.29 -1.28
CA ASP A 38 7.09 9.35 -2.37
C ASP A 38 7.86 8.14 -1.86
N HIS A 39 7.24 6.96 -1.96
CA HIS A 39 7.85 5.69 -1.58
C HIS A 39 8.75 5.10 -2.67
N LEU A 40 8.63 5.55 -3.93
CA LEU A 40 9.37 4.98 -5.06
C LEU A 40 10.89 5.04 -4.87
N PRO A 41 11.51 6.15 -4.39
CA PRO A 41 12.95 6.17 -4.13
C PRO A 41 13.42 5.03 -3.22
N THR A 42 12.59 4.63 -2.25
CA THR A 42 12.93 3.59 -1.27
C THR A 42 12.81 2.18 -1.83
N ILE A 43 11.86 1.94 -2.75
CA ILE A 43 11.52 0.58 -3.23
C ILE A 43 11.96 0.30 -4.67
N TYR A 44 12.47 1.31 -5.38
CA TYR A 44 12.83 1.19 -6.81
C TYR A 44 13.85 0.08 -7.07
N MET A 45 14.89 -0.01 -6.24
CA MET A 45 15.93 -1.03 -6.43
C MET A 45 15.39 -2.44 -6.19
N ASP A 46 14.56 -2.62 -5.18
CA ASP A 46 13.90 -3.90 -4.91
C ASP A 46 12.99 -4.31 -6.07
N TRP A 47 12.28 -3.34 -6.66
CA TRP A 47 11.43 -3.58 -7.82
C TRP A 47 12.19 -4.07 -9.05
N LEU A 48 13.44 -3.62 -9.26
CA LEU A 48 14.26 -4.10 -10.37
C LEU A 48 14.72 -5.56 -10.19
N GLN A 49 14.76 -6.06 -8.95
CA GLN A 49 15.15 -7.43 -8.63
C GLN A 49 13.95 -8.41 -8.58
N GLU A 50 12.72 -7.92 -8.58
CA GLU A 50 11.51 -8.74 -8.55
C GLU A 50 11.23 -9.42 -9.91
N THR A 51 11.34 -10.75 -9.97
CA THR A 51 11.26 -11.54 -11.22
C THR A 51 9.95 -11.38 -12.01
N ASN A 52 8.84 -11.15 -11.31
CA ASN A 52 7.51 -11.00 -11.93
C ASN A 52 7.10 -9.52 -12.09
N ARG A 53 8.00 -8.60 -11.74
CA ARG A 53 7.80 -7.16 -11.92
C ARG A 53 8.58 -6.70 -13.13
N THR A 54 8.06 -5.69 -13.80
CA THR A 54 8.77 -4.95 -14.84
C THR A 54 8.42 -3.48 -14.70
N VAL A 55 9.44 -2.65 -14.55
CA VAL A 55 9.26 -1.19 -14.54
C VAL A 55 9.51 -0.69 -15.96
N ILE A 56 8.55 0.04 -16.51
CA ILE A 56 8.53 0.47 -17.91
C ILE A 56 8.60 1.99 -17.95
N LEU A 57 9.47 2.50 -18.81
CA LEU A 57 9.67 3.92 -19.05
C LEU A 57 9.12 4.28 -20.42
N ALA A 58 8.45 5.42 -20.51
CA ALA A 58 8.19 6.09 -21.78
C ALA A 58 9.17 7.24 -21.96
N ARG A 59 9.87 7.25 -23.09
CA ARG A 59 10.84 8.27 -23.48
C ARG A 59 10.36 9.07 -24.68
N LYS A 60 10.71 10.35 -24.71
CA LYS A 60 10.49 11.25 -25.85
C LYS A 60 11.75 12.07 -26.06
N GLN A 61 12.32 12.00 -27.26
CA GLN A 61 13.61 12.64 -27.60
C GLN A 61 14.72 12.25 -26.61
N GLY A 62 14.78 10.97 -26.23
CA GLY A 62 15.79 10.43 -25.30
C GLY A 62 15.50 10.67 -23.81
N LYS A 63 14.54 11.52 -23.44
CA LYS A 63 14.22 11.83 -22.03
C LYS A 63 13.06 10.99 -21.50
N VAL A 64 13.12 10.52 -20.25
CA VAL A 64 11.99 9.90 -19.53
C VAL A 64 10.91 10.93 -19.32
N ILE A 65 9.70 10.60 -19.77
CA ILE A 65 8.51 11.43 -19.59
C ILE A 65 7.38 10.71 -18.86
N ALA A 66 7.45 9.39 -18.70
CA ALA A 66 6.49 8.62 -17.92
C ALA A 66 7.11 7.31 -17.41
N LEU A 67 6.54 6.78 -16.34
CA LEU A 67 6.90 5.50 -15.73
C LEU A 67 5.63 4.76 -15.31
N GLU A 68 5.62 3.45 -15.45
CA GLU A 68 4.64 2.55 -14.84
C GLU A 68 5.30 1.23 -14.46
N SER A 69 4.98 0.72 -13.27
CA SER A 69 5.42 -0.59 -12.80
C SER A 69 4.30 -1.60 -13.00
N VAL A 70 4.59 -2.71 -13.68
CA VAL A 70 3.67 -3.85 -13.83
C VAL A 70 4.17 -5.01 -13.00
N PHE A 71 3.29 -5.63 -12.21
CA PHE A 71 3.62 -6.78 -11.39
C PHE A 71 2.60 -7.89 -11.58
N VAL A 72 3.04 -9.05 -12.06
CA VAL A 72 2.15 -10.19 -12.33
C VAL A 72 1.98 -11.03 -11.07
N ILE A 73 0.73 -11.10 -10.61
CA ILE A 73 0.30 -11.73 -9.35
C ILE A 73 -0.88 -12.68 -9.59
N ASP A 74 -1.42 -13.26 -8.53
CA ASP A 74 -2.56 -14.17 -8.58
C ASP A 74 -2.31 -15.37 -9.52
N ASP A 75 -1.19 -16.08 -9.33
CA ASP A 75 -0.75 -17.21 -10.17
C ASP A 75 -0.63 -16.90 -11.67
N GLY A 76 -0.39 -15.63 -12.02
CA GLY A 76 -0.25 -15.21 -13.41
C GLY A 76 -1.54 -14.70 -14.05
N GLU A 77 -2.64 -14.62 -13.31
CA GLU A 77 -3.93 -14.18 -13.86
C GLU A 77 -4.14 -12.67 -13.79
N THR A 78 -3.38 -11.95 -12.96
CA THR A 78 -3.60 -10.51 -12.72
C THR A 78 -2.34 -9.70 -12.92
N MET A 79 -2.45 -8.62 -13.70
CA MET A 79 -1.45 -7.57 -13.80
C MET A 79 -1.77 -6.45 -12.79
N LEU A 80 -0.96 -6.30 -11.76
CA LEU A 80 -1.03 -5.16 -10.84
C LEU A 80 -0.20 -3.99 -11.40
N VAL A 81 -0.84 -2.86 -11.70
CA VAL A 81 -0.14 -1.64 -12.12
C VAL A 81 0.09 -0.70 -10.94
N GLN A 82 1.30 -0.13 -10.85
CA GLN A 82 1.70 0.75 -9.75
C GLN A 82 2.57 1.92 -10.19
N ALA A 83 2.58 2.97 -9.37
CA ALA A 83 3.43 4.14 -9.50
C ALA A 83 3.39 4.81 -10.89
N LEU A 84 2.22 4.80 -11.54
CA LEU A 84 2.03 5.50 -12.81
C LEU A 84 2.35 7.00 -12.63
N ARG A 85 3.32 7.49 -13.42
CA ARG A 85 3.77 8.88 -13.39
C ARG A 85 3.90 9.40 -14.81
N VAL A 86 3.55 10.66 -14.98
CA VAL A 86 3.78 11.42 -16.22
C VAL A 86 4.36 12.77 -15.86
N ALA A 87 5.43 13.15 -16.56
CA ALA A 87 6.10 14.43 -16.43
C ALA A 87 5.08 15.57 -16.54
N PRO A 88 5.16 16.60 -15.68
CA PRO A 88 4.17 17.68 -15.63
C PRO A 88 3.84 18.30 -16.99
N GLN A 89 4.88 18.46 -17.84
CA GLN A 89 4.77 19.06 -19.16
C GLN A 89 4.02 18.20 -20.18
N GLU A 90 3.91 16.89 -19.93
CA GLU A 90 3.28 15.90 -20.83
C GLU A 90 1.92 15.40 -20.30
N ARG A 91 1.47 15.90 -19.13
CA ARG A 91 0.14 15.60 -18.58
C ARG A 91 -0.96 16.16 -19.49
N GLY A 92 -2.10 15.46 -19.57
CA GLY A 92 -3.22 15.82 -20.43
C GLY A 92 -3.05 15.48 -21.91
N LYS A 93 -1.88 14.99 -22.34
CA LYS A 93 -1.59 14.62 -23.75
C LYS A 93 -1.85 13.15 -24.08
N GLY A 94 -2.46 12.40 -23.16
CA GLY A 94 -2.79 10.98 -23.34
C GLY A 94 -1.63 9.99 -23.13
N VAL A 95 -0.43 10.44 -22.73
CA VAL A 95 0.76 9.59 -22.52
C VAL A 95 0.50 8.40 -21.61
N ALA A 96 -0.17 8.62 -20.48
CA ALA A 96 -0.55 7.56 -19.54
C ALA A 96 -1.34 6.43 -20.22
N GLY A 97 -2.31 6.77 -21.07
CA GLY A 97 -3.13 5.78 -21.76
C GLY A 97 -2.39 5.04 -22.87
N VAL A 98 -1.35 5.62 -23.46
CA VAL A 98 -0.47 4.92 -24.40
C VAL A 98 0.45 3.97 -23.65
N LEU A 99 1.06 4.43 -22.54
CA LEU A 99 1.91 3.61 -21.69
C LEU A 99 1.16 2.39 -21.14
N GLN A 100 -0.04 2.59 -20.58
CA GLN A 100 -0.87 1.50 -20.05
C GLN A 100 -1.22 0.44 -21.10
N ARG A 101 -1.47 0.86 -22.35
CA ARG A 101 -1.72 -0.07 -23.46
C ARG A 101 -0.46 -0.88 -23.78
N PHE A 102 0.68 -0.22 -23.91
CA PHE A 102 1.96 -0.90 -24.11
C PHE A 102 2.27 -1.89 -22.97
N CYS A 103 2.05 -1.50 -21.71
CA CYS A 103 2.20 -2.36 -20.54
C CYS A 103 1.32 -3.60 -20.63
N SER A 104 0.06 -3.43 -21.04
CA SER A 104 -0.90 -4.52 -21.21
C SER A 104 -0.45 -5.49 -22.32
N ASP A 105 -0.07 -4.96 -23.49
CA ASP A 105 0.41 -5.75 -24.63
C ASP A 105 1.67 -6.55 -24.28
N LEU A 106 2.62 -5.91 -23.60
CA LEU A 106 3.86 -6.54 -23.14
C LEU A 106 3.58 -7.68 -22.17
N VAL A 107 2.73 -7.45 -21.17
CA VAL A 107 2.40 -8.46 -20.16
C VAL A 107 1.60 -9.59 -20.80
N LYS A 108 0.66 -9.30 -21.70
CA LYS A 108 -0.12 -10.32 -22.40
C LYS A 108 0.74 -11.21 -23.30
N SER A 109 1.77 -10.65 -23.91
CA SER A 109 2.77 -11.40 -24.68
C SER A 109 3.61 -12.34 -23.80
N LYS A 110 4.04 -11.88 -22.62
CA LYS A 110 4.88 -12.66 -21.70
C LYS A 110 4.09 -13.64 -20.83
N PHE A 111 2.86 -13.29 -20.48
CA PHE A 111 1.94 -14.02 -19.60
C PHE A 111 0.54 -14.07 -20.24
N PRO A 112 0.32 -14.99 -21.20
CA PRO A 112 -0.94 -15.08 -21.93
C PRO A 112 -2.18 -15.30 -21.05
N ASP A 113 -1.98 -15.91 -19.88
CA ASP A 113 -3.03 -16.25 -18.91
C ASP A 113 -3.52 -15.06 -18.08
N VAL A 114 -2.88 -13.88 -18.18
CA VAL A 114 -3.34 -12.66 -17.50
C VAL A 114 -4.71 -12.27 -18.06
N LYS A 115 -5.71 -12.17 -17.18
CA LYS A 115 -7.11 -11.86 -17.52
C LYS A 115 -7.48 -10.43 -17.18
N VAL A 116 -6.91 -9.89 -16.10
CA VAL A 116 -7.35 -8.63 -15.51
C VAL A 116 -6.17 -7.73 -15.11
N THR A 117 -6.39 -6.43 -15.21
CA THR A 117 -5.52 -5.39 -14.65
C THR A 117 -6.12 -4.91 -13.35
N ARG A 118 -5.32 -4.88 -12.29
CA ARG A 118 -5.72 -4.35 -10.98
C ARG A 118 -4.88 -3.12 -10.62
N LEU A 119 -5.49 -2.15 -9.95
CA LEU A 119 -4.82 -0.94 -9.51
C LEU A 119 -5.48 -0.33 -8.28
N THR A 120 -4.72 0.47 -7.55
CA THR A 120 -5.22 1.26 -6.41
C THR A 120 -5.10 2.74 -6.69
N ARG A 121 -6.13 3.52 -6.34
CA ARG A 121 -6.07 4.99 -6.44
C ARG A 121 -6.68 5.69 -5.25
N GLU A 122 -6.27 6.93 -5.06
CA GLU A 122 -6.80 7.84 -4.05
C GLU A 122 -7.74 8.92 -4.63
N ASP A 123 -7.94 8.94 -5.96
CA ASP A 123 -8.75 9.96 -6.63
C ASP A 123 -10.25 9.68 -6.50
N GLN A 124 -11.05 10.75 -6.51
CA GLN A 124 -12.51 10.61 -6.58
C GLN A 124 -12.89 10.01 -7.93
N LEU A 125 -13.56 8.86 -7.90
CA LEU A 125 -14.01 8.15 -9.09
C LEU A 125 -15.17 8.89 -9.76
N GLY A 126 -15.04 9.19 -11.05
CA GLY A 126 -16.11 9.74 -11.86
C GLY A 126 -16.95 8.66 -12.55
N PRO A 127 -18.09 9.03 -13.18
CA PRO A 127 -18.93 8.08 -13.92
C PRO A 127 -18.19 7.28 -15.01
N LYS A 128 -17.20 7.91 -15.65
CA LYS A 128 -16.36 7.26 -16.68
C LYS A 128 -15.45 6.18 -16.09
N ASP A 129 -15.00 6.35 -14.86
CA ASP A 129 -14.16 5.35 -14.18
C ASP A 129 -14.96 4.08 -13.90
N PHE A 130 -16.21 4.20 -13.48
CA PHE A 130 -17.09 3.05 -13.24
C PHE A 130 -17.53 2.33 -14.54
N GLN A 131 -17.41 2.99 -15.70
CA GLN A 131 -17.58 2.32 -17.00
C GLN A 131 -16.35 1.50 -17.39
N LYS A 132 -15.15 1.94 -16.97
CA LYS A 132 -13.89 1.28 -17.31
C LYS A 132 -13.50 0.20 -16.30
N TYR A 133 -13.76 0.43 -15.01
CA TYR A 133 -13.29 -0.39 -13.91
C TYR A 133 -14.43 -0.93 -13.06
N ARG A 134 -14.28 -2.18 -12.64
CA ARG A 134 -15.03 -2.79 -11.54
C ARG A 134 -14.39 -2.39 -10.22
N LEU A 135 -15.21 -1.92 -9.27
CA LEU A 135 -14.76 -1.66 -7.91
C LEU A 135 -14.72 -2.99 -7.13
N ILE A 136 -13.54 -3.34 -6.62
CA ILE A 136 -13.33 -4.53 -5.79
C ILE A 136 -13.66 -4.21 -4.33
N THR A 137 -13.07 -3.13 -3.82
CA THR A 137 -13.33 -2.61 -2.48
C THR A 137 -12.77 -1.20 -2.34
N LYS A 138 -13.04 -0.56 -1.20
CA LYS A 138 -12.46 0.71 -0.79
C LYS A 138 -12.10 0.71 0.69
N GLN A 139 -11.10 1.51 1.07
CA GLN A 139 -10.67 1.73 2.45
C GLN A 139 -10.57 3.23 2.71
N GLY A 140 -10.95 3.68 3.90
CA GLY A 140 -10.67 5.03 4.37
C GLY A 140 -9.18 5.17 4.70
N ILE A 141 -8.61 6.34 4.40
CA ILE A 141 -7.21 6.66 4.66
C ILE A 141 -7.14 7.68 5.79
N LEU A 142 -6.50 7.30 6.88
CA LEU A 142 -6.17 8.17 8.00
C LEU A 142 -4.67 8.45 7.99
N LEU A 143 -4.29 9.72 7.84
CA LEU A 143 -2.90 10.15 7.86
C LEU A 143 -2.66 11.06 9.06
N VAL A 144 -1.85 10.58 10.01
CA VAL A 144 -1.51 11.32 11.22
C VAL A 144 -0.01 11.54 11.34
N ARG A 145 0.36 12.64 12.00
CA ARG A 145 1.73 13.01 12.30
C ARG A 145 1.89 13.18 13.81
N PHE A 146 3.00 12.68 14.33
CA PHE A 146 3.36 12.85 15.74
C PHE A 146 4.85 12.75 15.95
N ARG A 147 5.33 13.21 17.10
CA ARG A 147 6.70 12.94 17.57
C ARG A 147 6.71 11.64 18.37
N ALA A 148 7.61 10.72 18.01
CA ALA A 148 7.67 9.38 18.63
C ALA A 148 7.83 9.43 20.15
N GLU A 149 8.63 10.37 20.64
CA GLU A 149 8.89 10.56 22.07
C GLU A 149 7.64 10.99 22.85
N GLU A 150 6.85 11.90 22.28
CA GLU A 150 5.61 12.40 22.89
C GLU A 150 4.53 11.32 22.87
N LEU A 151 4.39 10.61 21.74
CA LEU A 151 3.47 9.49 21.64
C LEU A 151 3.81 8.39 22.65
N LYS A 152 5.10 8.09 22.85
CA LYS A 152 5.54 7.07 23.82
C LYS A 152 5.08 7.40 25.25
N LEU A 153 5.18 8.67 25.65
CA LEU A 153 4.68 9.13 26.95
C LEU A 153 3.17 8.95 27.04
N ARG A 154 2.43 9.35 25.98
CA ARG A 154 0.96 9.17 25.93
C ARG A 154 0.52 7.72 26.00
N LEU A 155 1.19 6.82 25.28
CA LEU A 155 0.90 5.39 25.34
C LEU A 155 1.20 4.82 26.74
N SER A 156 2.23 5.32 27.42
CA SER A 156 2.53 4.94 28.80
C SER A 156 1.45 5.42 29.78
N ASP A 157 0.98 6.66 29.64
CA ASP A 157 -0.12 7.23 30.44
C ASP A 157 -1.42 6.45 30.27
N LEU A 158 -1.67 5.93 29.07
CA LEU A 158 -2.81 5.07 28.75
C LEU A 158 -2.66 3.64 29.31
N GLY A 159 -1.64 3.35 30.10
CA GLY A 159 -1.43 2.03 30.70
C GLY A 159 -0.96 0.96 29.70
N LEU A 160 -0.51 1.35 28.51
CA LEU A 160 0.03 0.41 27.51
C LEU A 160 1.53 0.15 27.72
N GLY A 161 2.20 0.90 28.60
CA GLY A 161 3.65 0.82 28.82
C GLY A 161 4.17 -0.57 29.22
N ASP A 162 3.34 -1.39 29.87
CA ASP A 162 3.63 -2.77 30.25
C ASP A 162 2.53 -3.72 29.77
N ILE A 163 2.81 -4.52 28.74
CA ILE A 163 1.87 -5.51 28.15
C ILE A 163 1.56 -6.68 29.11
N GLN A 164 1.91 -6.58 30.41
CA GLN A 164 1.60 -7.62 31.40
C GLN A 164 0.68 -7.21 32.54
N SER A 165 0.33 -5.95 32.74
CA SER A 165 -0.66 -5.63 33.76
C SER A 165 -1.44 -4.35 33.50
N SER A 166 -2.77 -4.49 33.61
CA SER A 166 -3.74 -3.44 33.86
C SER A 166 -4.09 -2.47 32.73
N LEU A 167 -4.90 -2.98 31.78
CA LEU A 167 -6.05 -2.22 31.26
C LEU A 167 -7.35 -2.86 31.78
N SER A 168 -7.75 -2.48 32.99
CA SER A 168 -9.15 -2.52 33.45
C SER A 168 -9.87 -1.35 32.76
N THR A 169 -10.93 -1.45 31.97
CA THR A 169 -12.08 -2.36 31.94
C THR A 169 -12.84 -2.25 30.59
N SER A 170 -12.38 -2.88 29.50
CA SER A 170 -13.23 -3.06 28.29
C SER A 170 -12.69 -4.06 27.25
N PHE A 171 -11.37 -4.22 27.12
CA PHE A 171 -10.80 -4.91 25.96
C PHE A 171 -10.67 -6.43 26.17
N LYS A 172 -11.34 -7.19 25.30
CA LYS A 172 -11.27 -8.66 25.21
C LYS A 172 -9.89 -9.06 24.66
N THR A 173 -8.94 -9.42 25.52
CA THR A 173 -7.59 -9.99 25.18
C THR A 173 -6.67 -9.10 24.30
N PRO A 174 -5.35 -9.07 24.56
CA PRO A 174 -4.41 -8.31 23.71
C PRO A 174 -4.32 -8.93 22.30
N PRO A 175 -4.05 -8.12 21.24
CA PRO A 175 -3.83 -8.64 19.90
C PRO A 175 -2.70 -9.68 19.88
N VAL A 176 -2.90 -10.72 19.08
CA VAL A 176 -1.96 -11.83 18.92
C VAL A 176 -1.15 -11.60 17.65
N ARG A 177 0.17 -11.55 17.82
CA ARG A 177 1.12 -11.50 16.71
C ARG A 177 1.27 -12.87 16.06
N LEU A 178 1.20 -12.91 14.74
CA LEU A 178 1.31 -14.15 13.98
C LEU A 178 2.74 -14.36 13.48
N ASP A 179 3.22 -15.60 13.58
CA ASP A 179 4.41 -16.03 12.85
C ASP A 179 4.05 -16.47 11.42
N ASN A 180 5.06 -16.70 10.57
CA ASN A 180 4.86 -17.08 9.17
C ASN A 180 4.02 -18.37 9.00
N THR A 181 4.09 -19.30 9.96
CA THR A 181 3.33 -20.55 9.91
C THR A 181 1.86 -20.30 10.25
N ALA A 182 1.62 -19.51 11.29
CA ALA A 182 0.29 -19.09 11.72
C ALA A 182 -0.41 -18.24 10.65
N VAL A 183 0.31 -17.32 10.00
CA VAL A 183 -0.18 -16.53 8.87
C VAL A 183 -0.62 -17.46 7.73
N ARG A 184 0.23 -18.39 7.28
CA ARG A 184 -0.15 -19.34 6.20
C ARG A 184 -1.40 -20.13 6.55
N ARG A 185 -1.44 -20.69 7.77
CA ARG A 185 -2.58 -21.51 8.23
C ARG A 185 -3.88 -20.70 8.28
N LEU A 186 -3.83 -19.48 8.83
CA LEU A 186 -5.03 -18.66 9.02
C LEU A 186 -5.57 -18.07 7.71
N TYR A 187 -4.68 -17.61 6.82
CA TYR A 187 -5.07 -16.91 5.60
C TYR A 187 -5.31 -17.83 4.40
N LEU A 188 -4.67 -19.01 4.32
CA LEU A 188 -4.82 -19.92 3.18
C LEU A 188 -5.70 -21.13 3.46
N THR A 189 -5.71 -21.63 4.70
CA THR A 189 -6.35 -22.91 5.03
C THR A 189 -7.71 -22.73 5.71
N SER A 190 -7.99 -21.52 6.20
CA SER A 190 -9.17 -21.21 6.98
C SER A 190 -10.05 -20.20 6.23
N ASP A 191 -11.35 -20.46 6.19
CA ASP A 191 -12.38 -19.58 5.64
C ASP A 191 -12.67 -18.36 6.55
N ARG A 192 -12.17 -18.36 7.78
CA ARG A 192 -12.39 -17.31 8.79
C ARG A 192 -12.00 -15.91 8.30
N MET A 193 -10.97 -15.79 7.47
CA MET A 193 -10.52 -14.49 6.96
C MET A 193 -11.45 -13.90 5.90
N LEU A 194 -12.34 -14.70 5.29
CA LEU A 194 -13.28 -14.22 4.27
C LEU A 194 -14.29 -13.20 4.84
N GLY A 195 -14.63 -13.31 6.13
CA GLY A 195 -15.52 -12.37 6.80
C GLY A 195 -14.83 -11.07 7.27
N VAL A 196 -13.50 -11.09 7.38
CA VAL A 196 -12.68 -9.98 7.88
C VAL A 196 -12.13 -9.16 6.72
N LEU A 197 -11.62 -9.82 5.69
CA LEU A 197 -11.00 -9.17 4.54
C LEU A 197 -12.05 -8.72 3.52
N PRO A 198 -11.97 -7.47 3.03
CA PRO A 198 -12.89 -6.98 2.04
C PRO A 198 -12.70 -7.77 0.72
N ASN A 199 -13.76 -8.41 0.26
CA ASN A 199 -13.77 -9.21 -0.96
C ASN A 199 -12.61 -10.24 -1.03
N ALA A 200 -12.29 -10.87 0.12
CA ALA A 200 -11.21 -11.86 0.24
C ALA A 200 -9.85 -11.38 -0.31
N THR A 201 -9.58 -10.08 -0.22
CA THR A 201 -8.38 -9.43 -0.75
C THR A 201 -7.57 -8.83 0.39
N ILE A 202 -6.27 -9.17 0.46
CA ILE A 202 -5.31 -8.48 1.32
C ILE A 202 -4.82 -7.26 0.56
N ILE A 203 -4.94 -6.09 1.15
CA ILE A 203 -4.37 -4.85 0.60
C ILE A 203 -3.23 -4.45 1.51
N GLN A 204 -2.01 -4.53 1.01
CA GLN A 204 -0.83 -4.18 1.79
C GLN A 204 -0.04 -3.10 1.06
N ASP A 205 0.11 -1.92 1.66
CA ASP A 205 0.87 -0.80 1.08
C ASP A 205 0.50 -0.56 -0.40
N TRP A 206 -0.80 -0.30 -0.65
CA TRP A 206 -1.37 -0.08 -1.98
C TRP A 206 -1.32 -1.30 -2.93
N GLN A 207 -1.00 -2.50 -2.44
CA GLN A 207 -0.95 -3.72 -3.26
C GLN A 207 -2.08 -4.70 -2.88
N PRO A 208 -3.08 -4.88 -3.75
CA PRO A 208 -4.19 -5.82 -3.55
C PRO A 208 -3.87 -7.24 -4.06
N PHE A 209 -3.86 -8.21 -3.15
CA PHE A 209 -3.56 -9.63 -3.40
C PHE A 209 -4.73 -10.54 -3.03
N LYS A 210 -5.02 -11.54 -3.87
CA LYS A 210 -5.90 -12.66 -3.49
C LYS A 210 -5.22 -13.56 -2.45
N LEU A 211 -6.03 -14.28 -1.69
CA LEU A 211 -5.58 -15.32 -0.75
C LEU A 211 -5.08 -16.58 -1.47
N LEU A 212 -3.92 -16.48 -2.11
CA LEU A 212 -3.27 -17.54 -2.87
C LEU A 212 -1.88 -17.84 -2.31
N PRO A 213 -1.41 -19.10 -2.35
CA PRO A 213 -0.07 -19.46 -1.86
C PRO A 213 1.06 -18.65 -2.51
N SER A 214 0.97 -18.36 -3.81
CA SER A 214 1.94 -17.54 -4.55
C SER A 214 2.01 -16.11 -4.03
N ASN A 215 0.87 -15.47 -3.81
CA ASN A 215 0.80 -14.13 -3.24
C ASN A 215 1.28 -14.09 -1.79
N MET A 216 0.95 -15.12 -0.99
CA MET A 216 1.46 -15.22 0.37
C MET A 216 2.97 -15.39 0.39
N ALA A 217 3.57 -16.06 -0.60
CA ALA A 217 5.03 -16.13 -0.73
C ALA A 217 5.66 -14.76 -1.02
N ILE A 218 4.96 -13.86 -1.72
CA ILE A 218 5.39 -12.46 -1.92
C ILE A 218 5.28 -11.70 -0.60
N LEU A 219 4.11 -11.74 0.05
CA LEU A 219 3.85 -11.00 1.29
C LEU A 219 4.77 -11.44 2.44
N LEU A 220 5.06 -12.74 2.58
CA LEU A 220 5.93 -13.26 3.64
C LEU A 220 7.43 -12.98 3.42
N LYS A 221 7.83 -12.56 2.21
CA LYS A 221 9.20 -12.07 1.96
C LYS A 221 9.38 -10.63 2.43
N LYS A 222 8.28 -9.88 2.55
CA LYS A 222 8.30 -8.51 3.06
C LYS A 222 8.39 -8.54 4.56
N ASP A 223 9.04 -7.52 5.11
CA ASP A 223 9.08 -7.29 6.55
C ASP A 223 7.77 -6.62 6.97
N ILE A 224 6.79 -7.45 7.36
CA ILE A 224 5.45 -7.04 7.78
C ILE A 224 5.16 -7.68 9.13
N ASP A 225 4.64 -6.90 10.08
CA ASP A 225 4.12 -7.42 11.34
C ASP A 225 2.61 -7.70 11.23
N TRP A 226 2.23 -8.94 11.50
CA TRP A 226 0.86 -9.44 11.33
C TRP A 226 0.20 -9.62 12.69
N MET A 227 -0.99 -9.05 12.86
CA MET A 227 -1.75 -9.17 14.11
C MET A 227 -3.21 -9.55 13.86
N VAL A 228 -3.78 -10.29 14.80
CA VAL A 228 -5.21 -10.60 14.89
C VAL A 228 -5.71 -10.37 16.31
N ASP A 229 -7.00 -10.15 16.49
CA ASP A 229 -7.63 -10.07 17.80
C ASP A 229 -7.79 -11.46 18.45
N ASP A 230 -8.15 -12.47 17.66
CA ASP A 230 -8.24 -13.87 18.09
C ASP A 230 -7.78 -14.81 16.96
N VAL A 231 -6.93 -15.79 17.30
CA VAL A 231 -6.46 -16.83 16.35
C VAL A 231 -7.55 -17.84 16.01
N ALA A 232 -8.48 -18.08 16.94
CA ALA A 232 -9.58 -19.00 16.74
C ALA A 232 -10.70 -18.35 15.93
N ASN A 233 -11.15 -17.15 16.23
CA ASN A 233 -12.21 -16.48 15.49
C ASN A 233 -11.87 -15.01 15.27
N PRO A 234 -10.97 -14.70 14.31
CA PRO A 234 -10.56 -13.32 14.08
C PRO A 234 -11.75 -12.48 13.64
N THR A 235 -11.95 -11.34 14.29
CA THR A 235 -12.88 -10.30 13.81
C THR A 235 -12.14 -9.12 13.21
N VAL A 236 -10.86 -8.96 13.58
CA VAL A 236 -9.99 -7.90 13.07
C VAL A 236 -8.60 -8.47 12.80
N THR A 237 -8.00 -8.05 11.69
CA THR A 237 -6.58 -8.27 11.43
C THR A 237 -5.91 -7.01 10.93
N SER A 238 -4.60 -6.89 11.17
CA SER A 238 -3.81 -5.78 10.67
C SER A 238 -2.42 -6.20 10.25
N LEU A 239 -1.91 -5.49 9.26
CA LEU A 239 -0.58 -5.65 8.67
C LEU A 239 0.14 -4.31 8.83
N CYS A 240 1.31 -4.31 9.44
CA CYS A 240 2.09 -3.11 9.68
C CYS A 240 3.45 -3.22 9.02
N THR A 241 3.85 -2.23 8.23
CA THR A 241 5.22 -2.15 7.70
C THR A 241 6.18 -1.67 8.76
N PHE A 242 7.47 -2.01 8.63
CA PHE A 242 8.47 -1.40 9.51
C PHE A 242 8.74 0.05 9.11
N PRO A 243 8.92 0.96 10.08
CA PRO A 243 9.16 2.37 9.79
C PRO A 243 10.42 2.55 8.93
N PHE A 244 10.28 3.23 7.80
CA PHE A 244 11.40 3.58 6.92
C PHE A 244 11.61 5.08 6.86
N ARG A 245 12.82 5.49 6.45
CA ARG A 245 13.16 6.92 6.37
C ARG A 245 12.61 7.55 5.11
N VAL A 246 11.97 8.71 5.25
CA VAL A 246 11.51 9.55 4.13
C VAL A 246 12.30 10.86 4.09
N PRO A 247 12.67 11.37 2.90
CA PRO A 247 13.49 12.57 2.75
C PRO A 247 12.68 13.88 2.89
N ILE A 248 11.73 13.97 3.83
CA ILE A 248 10.80 15.11 3.94
C ILE A 248 11.28 16.11 4.98
N GLY A 249 12.02 17.12 4.51
CA GLY A 249 12.47 18.26 5.32
C GLY A 249 13.33 17.84 6.51
N ASP A 250 13.80 18.82 7.29
CA ASP A 250 14.73 18.55 8.39
C ASP A 250 14.07 17.83 9.59
N ASP A 251 12.73 17.74 9.60
CA ASP A 251 11.94 17.31 10.77
C ASP A 251 11.18 15.97 10.62
N CYS A 252 10.80 15.52 9.42
CA CYS A 252 10.07 14.25 9.25
C CYS A 252 11.01 13.12 8.85
N ARG A 253 11.25 12.18 9.78
CA ARG A 253 12.29 11.14 9.60
C ARG A 253 11.75 9.76 9.29
N TYR A 254 10.49 9.45 9.62
CA TYR A 254 9.96 8.10 9.48
C TYR A 254 8.55 8.07 8.89
N TYR A 255 8.29 7.05 8.09
CA TYR A 255 6.98 6.72 7.55
C TYR A 255 6.59 5.31 7.97
N LEU A 256 5.35 5.15 8.41
CA LEU A 256 4.76 3.90 8.90
C LEU A 256 3.43 3.68 8.20
N ASN A 257 3.19 2.47 7.68
CA ASN A 257 1.90 2.09 7.12
C ASN A 257 1.24 0.96 7.92
N ILE A 258 -0.04 1.10 8.20
CA ILE A 258 -0.86 0.09 8.90
C ILE A 258 -2.12 -0.17 8.09
N ASP A 259 -2.22 -1.36 7.51
CA ASP A 259 -3.41 -1.84 6.83
C ASP A 259 -4.29 -2.59 7.83
N MET A 260 -5.48 -2.06 8.14
CA MET A 260 -6.41 -2.62 9.13
C MET A 260 -7.68 -3.14 8.45
N PHE A 261 -8.08 -4.34 8.85
CA PHE A 261 -9.23 -5.05 8.33
C PHE A 261 -10.12 -5.42 9.50
N GLY A 262 -11.29 -4.80 9.57
CA GLY A 262 -12.20 -4.93 10.70
C GLY A 262 -13.29 -3.88 10.62
N LYS A 263 -14.46 -4.21 11.16
CA LYS A 263 -15.63 -3.31 11.18
C LYS A 263 -15.95 -2.78 12.57
N GLU A 264 -15.38 -3.40 13.60
CA GLU A 264 -15.60 -3.04 14.98
C GLU A 264 -14.50 -2.09 15.47
N LEU A 265 -14.91 -0.99 16.09
CA LEU A 265 -14.01 0.11 16.46
C LEU A 265 -13.01 -0.29 17.55
N ASP A 266 -13.46 -0.98 18.59
CA ASP A 266 -12.62 -1.28 19.76
C ASP A 266 -11.46 -2.25 19.44
N PRO A 267 -11.67 -3.38 18.73
CA PRO A 267 -10.56 -4.24 18.35
C PRO A 267 -9.62 -3.57 17.34
N VAL A 268 -10.14 -2.71 16.44
CA VAL A 268 -9.31 -1.90 15.54
C VAL A 268 -8.43 -0.93 16.33
N ARG A 269 -8.98 -0.17 17.29
CA ARG A 269 -8.20 0.72 18.16
C ARG A 269 -7.10 -0.04 18.91
N GLN A 270 -7.41 -1.23 19.41
CA GLN A 270 -6.47 -2.03 20.16
C GLN A 270 -5.28 -2.50 19.29
N GLN A 271 -5.55 -2.96 18.06
CA GLN A 271 -4.48 -3.32 17.12
C GLN A 271 -3.64 -2.10 16.71
N PHE A 272 -4.28 -0.95 16.51
CA PHE A 272 -3.60 0.29 16.15
C PHE A 272 -2.62 0.72 17.24
N LEU A 273 -3.07 0.71 18.50
CA LEU A 273 -2.24 1.02 19.67
C LEU A 273 -1.05 0.06 19.82
N CYS A 274 -1.29 -1.24 19.60
CA CYS A 274 -0.23 -2.26 19.69
C CYS A 274 0.86 -2.03 18.64
N HIS A 275 0.48 -1.74 17.40
CA HIS A 275 1.42 -1.39 16.33
C HIS A 275 2.19 -0.11 16.63
N LEU A 276 1.49 0.96 17.04
CA LEU A 276 2.14 2.22 17.41
C LEU A 276 3.18 2.01 18.50
N GLN A 277 2.82 1.33 19.60
CA GLN A 277 3.74 1.06 20.69
C GLN A 277 4.97 0.30 20.21
N ARG A 278 4.78 -0.75 19.43
CA ARG A 278 5.86 -1.63 18.99
C ARG A 278 6.81 -0.96 18.00
N HIS A 279 6.25 -0.31 16.98
CA HIS A 279 7.04 0.22 15.87
C HIS A 279 7.60 1.62 16.16
N THR A 280 7.08 2.33 17.16
CA THR A 280 7.59 3.67 17.52
C THR A 280 8.44 3.69 18.78
N ALA A 281 8.50 2.61 19.57
CA ALA A 281 9.22 2.56 20.86
C ALA A 281 10.70 2.97 20.82
N THR A 282 11.38 2.70 19.71
CA THR A 282 12.81 2.97 19.48
C THR A 282 13.05 4.18 18.57
N LEU A 283 12.00 4.76 17.99
CA LEU A 283 12.12 5.90 17.07
C LEU A 283 12.35 7.20 17.84
N LYS A 284 12.97 8.17 17.16
CA LYS A 284 13.19 9.53 17.65
C LYS A 284 12.91 10.54 16.54
N GLY A 285 12.07 11.55 16.81
CA GLY A 285 11.64 12.55 15.84
C GLY A 285 10.23 12.32 15.31
N HIS A 286 9.87 13.03 14.24
CA HIS A 286 8.52 12.93 13.69
C HIS A 286 8.33 11.68 12.85
N VAL A 287 7.15 11.09 13.04
CA VAL A 287 6.65 9.92 12.32
C VAL A 287 5.38 10.32 11.60
N MET A 288 5.30 9.95 10.33
CA MET A 288 4.07 9.97 9.55
C MET A 288 3.48 8.56 9.58
N CYS A 289 2.24 8.42 10.05
CA CYS A 289 1.55 7.13 10.12
C CYS A 289 0.33 7.17 9.20
N GLN A 290 0.36 6.36 8.15
CA GLN A 290 -0.79 6.11 7.28
C GLN A 290 -1.51 4.85 7.77
N VAL A 291 -2.83 4.94 7.93
CA VAL A 291 -3.67 3.84 8.36
C VAL A 291 -4.80 3.67 7.34
N PHE A 292 -4.94 2.45 6.82
CA PHE A 292 -6.06 2.04 5.98
C PHE A 292 -7.06 1.27 6.82
N LEU A 293 -8.34 1.62 6.75
CA LEU A 293 -9.38 1.06 7.61
C LEU A 293 -10.76 1.11 6.93
N ASP A 294 -11.75 0.44 7.49
CA ASP A 294 -13.12 0.44 6.95
C ASP A 294 -13.71 1.87 6.96
N PRO A 295 -14.21 2.41 5.83
CA PRO A 295 -14.68 3.80 5.72
C PRO A 295 -15.50 4.36 6.90
N PRO A 296 -16.48 3.64 7.47
CA PRO A 296 -17.27 4.10 8.61
C PRO A 296 -16.46 4.32 9.90
N LEU A 297 -15.32 3.64 10.05
CA LEU A 297 -14.45 3.76 11.23
C LEU A 297 -13.55 5.00 11.18
N TRP A 298 -13.45 5.70 10.05
CA TRP A 298 -12.51 6.81 9.89
C TRP A 298 -12.76 7.94 10.88
N LYS A 299 -14.00 8.42 10.97
CA LYS A 299 -14.33 9.54 11.86
C LYS A 299 -14.11 9.18 13.34
N PRO A 300 -14.61 8.03 13.86
CA PRO A 300 -14.31 7.61 15.23
C PRO A 300 -12.81 7.37 15.52
N MET A 301 -12.01 7.01 14.51
CA MET A 301 -10.55 6.88 14.63
C MET A 301 -9.85 8.25 14.64
N VAL A 302 -10.30 9.21 13.85
CA VAL A 302 -9.80 10.60 13.89
C VAL A 302 -10.05 11.21 15.28
N GLU A 303 -11.28 11.09 15.78
CA GLU A 303 -11.64 11.59 17.11
C GLU A 303 -10.77 10.95 18.20
N PHE A 304 -10.46 9.66 18.07
CA PHE A 304 -9.55 8.96 18.97
C PHE A 304 -8.12 9.51 18.87
N CYS A 305 -7.58 9.65 17.66
CA CYS A 305 -6.23 10.18 17.43
C CYS A 305 -6.07 11.62 17.96
N LEU A 306 -7.03 12.50 17.69
CA LEU A 306 -6.98 13.90 18.12
C LEU A 306 -7.17 14.04 19.63
N ASN A 307 -8.21 13.40 20.20
CA ASN A 307 -8.61 13.67 21.57
C ASN A 307 -7.89 12.80 22.61
N ILE A 308 -7.47 11.59 22.23
CA ILE A 308 -6.85 10.63 23.16
C ILE A 308 -5.34 10.57 22.95
N LEU A 309 -4.88 10.42 21.70
CA LEU A 309 -3.45 10.34 21.41
C LEU A 309 -2.78 11.71 21.25
N ASN A 310 -3.56 12.77 21.08
CA ASN A 310 -3.06 14.13 20.85
C ASN A 310 -2.06 14.19 19.69
N VAL A 311 -2.39 13.53 18.58
CA VAL A 311 -1.60 13.53 17.34
C VAL A 311 -2.21 14.46 16.31
N GLU A 312 -1.41 14.95 15.37
CA GLU A 312 -1.84 15.87 14.32
C GLU A 312 -2.50 15.11 13.17
N LEU A 313 -3.66 15.55 12.71
CA LEU A 313 -4.27 15.07 11.46
C LEU A 313 -3.63 15.83 10.28
N VAL A 314 -3.09 15.10 9.31
CA VAL A 314 -2.36 15.70 8.18
C VAL A 314 -3.27 15.93 6.98
N LYS A 315 -4.31 15.12 6.82
CA LYS A 315 -5.23 15.18 5.68
C LYS A 315 -6.66 14.87 6.10
N GLU A 316 -7.60 15.57 5.46
CA GLU A 316 -9.03 15.26 5.53
C GLU A 316 -9.35 13.89 4.93
N TYR A 317 -10.62 13.47 5.09
CA TYR A 317 -11.09 12.18 4.63
C TYR A 317 -10.75 11.90 3.16
N THR A 318 -10.07 10.78 2.94
CA THR A 318 -9.76 10.24 1.62
C THR A 318 -9.99 8.74 1.61
N GLU A 319 -10.21 8.20 0.41
CA GLU A 319 -10.46 6.77 0.22
C GLU A 319 -9.42 6.20 -0.75
N GLN A 320 -8.95 5.00 -0.46
CA GLN A 320 -8.25 4.15 -1.41
C GLN A 320 -9.28 3.26 -2.09
N TYR A 321 -9.32 3.28 -3.42
CA TYR A 321 -10.15 2.42 -4.23
C TYR A 321 -9.31 1.32 -4.87
N VAL A 322 -9.74 0.07 -4.71
CA VAL A 322 -9.18 -1.08 -5.44
C VAL A 322 -10.04 -1.34 -6.66
N LEU A 323 -9.44 -1.20 -7.83
CA LEU A 323 -10.12 -1.24 -9.12
C LEU A 323 -9.56 -2.35 -9.99
N GLU A 324 -10.43 -2.94 -10.79
CA GLU A 324 -10.07 -4.00 -11.73
C GLU A 324 -10.72 -3.75 -13.09
N SER A 325 -10.01 -4.03 -14.18
CA SER A 325 -10.56 -4.05 -15.54
C SER A 325 -10.04 -5.27 -16.28
N ASP A 326 -10.79 -5.76 -17.26
CA ASP A 326 -10.31 -6.85 -18.12
C ASP A 326 -9.13 -6.37 -18.99
N VAL A 327 -8.15 -7.25 -19.20
CA VAL A 327 -7.08 -7.03 -20.16
C VAL A 327 -7.63 -7.39 -21.54
N ILE A 328 -7.57 -6.43 -22.46
CA ILE A 328 -8.01 -6.60 -23.85
C ILE A 328 -6.92 -7.30 -24.64
#